data_AF-A0A9E8MXQ8-F1
#
_entry.id   AF-A0A9E8MXQ8-F1
#
_cell.length_a   1.000
_cell.length_b   1.000
_cell.length_c   1.000
_cell.angle_alpha   90.00
_cell.angle_beta   90.00
_cell.angle_gamma   90.00
#
_symmetry.space_group_name_H-M   'P 1'
#
loop_
_entity.id
_entity.type
_entity.pdbx_description
1 polymer ?
#
loop_
_entity_poly.entity_id
_entity_poly.type
_entity_poly.pdbx_seq_one_letter_code
_entity_poly.pdbx_strand_id
1 'polypeptide(L)'
;MPFTQKQLQPIINIASNHKARIHVLHVSYGQDLTEKQEKNKHKLETYFKTISNIFHELSNQDVSVAISNFQMKARINLLVMMNNKHSFFENVFFKAKINQISFHLNIPFLVIPSKNK
;
A
#
# COMPACT_ATOMS: atom_id res chain seq x y z
N MET A 1 3.48 -9.61 2.86
CA MET A 1 2.25 -10.42 2.72
C MET A 1 2.23 -11.07 1.36
N PRO A 2 1.78 -12.32 1.20
CA PRO A 2 1.57 -12.88 -0.12
C PRO A 2 0.39 -12.18 -0.82
N PHE A 3 0.56 -11.83 -2.08
CA PHE A 3 -0.47 -11.25 -2.93
C PHE A 3 -0.49 -11.96 -4.29
N THR A 4 -1.64 -11.87 -4.97
CA THR A 4 -1.84 -12.43 -6.30
C THR A 4 -1.76 -11.35 -7.37
N GLN A 5 -1.31 -11.71 -8.57
CA GLN A 5 -1.32 -10.79 -9.71
C GLN A 5 -2.71 -10.17 -9.95
N LYS A 6 -3.78 -10.98 -9.83
CA LYS A 6 -5.16 -10.51 -9.98
C LYS A 6 -5.53 -9.37 -9.03
N GLN A 7 -4.96 -9.34 -7.81
CA GLN A 7 -5.19 -8.24 -6.87
C GLN A 7 -4.41 -6.97 -7.23
N LEU A 8 -3.28 -7.09 -7.92
CA LEU A 8 -2.49 -5.94 -8.37
C LEU A 8 -2.99 -5.37 -9.70
N GLN A 9 -3.76 -6.13 -10.48
CA GLN A 9 -4.25 -5.68 -11.79
C GLN A 9 -5.01 -4.34 -11.77
N PRO A 10 -5.90 -4.06 -10.79
CA PRO A 10 -6.53 -2.74 -10.72
C PRO A 10 -5.51 -1.59 -10.60
N ILE A 11 -4.46 -1.78 -9.80
CA ILE A 11 -3.39 -0.78 -9.62
C ILE A 11 -2.64 -0.60 -10.94
N ILE A 12 -2.27 -1.70 -11.59
CA ILE A 12 -1.54 -1.69 -12.87
C ILE A 12 -2.35 -0.99 -13.96
N ASN A 13 -3.65 -1.29 -14.05
CA ASN A 13 -4.55 -0.70 -15.03
C ASN A 13 -4.70 0.81 -14.80
N ILE A 14 -4.93 1.25 -13.56
CA ILE A 14 -5.02 2.67 -13.23
C ILE A 14 -3.71 3.38 -13.56
N ALA A 15 -2.57 2.84 -13.12
CA ALA A 15 -1.29 3.49 -13.35
C ALA A 15 -0.94 3.55 -14.84
N SER A 16 -1.20 2.49 -15.62
CA SER A 16 -0.92 2.46 -17.05
C SER A 16 -1.84 3.41 -17.82
N ASN A 17 -3.15 3.39 -17.54
CA ASN A 17 -4.13 4.22 -18.27
C ASN A 17 -3.92 5.71 -18.02
N HIS A 18 -3.48 6.08 -16.82
CA HIS A 18 -3.22 7.47 -16.45
C HIS A 18 -1.75 7.89 -16.56
N LYS A 19 -0.86 7.00 -17.05
CA LYS A 19 0.60 7.19 -17.03
C LYS A 19 1.11 7.63 -15.65
N ALA A 20 0.48 7.12 -14.60
CA ALA A 20 0.77 7.52 -13.23
C ALA A 20 2.02 6.81 -12.70
N ARG A 21 2.68 7.46 -11.74
CA ARG A 21 3.78 6.86 -10.98
C ARG A 21 3.24 6.19 -9.73
N ILE A 22 3.67 4.96 -9.49
CA ILE A 22 3.35 4.21 -8.27
C ILE A 22 4.37 4.55 -7.18
N HIS A 23 3.92 5.05 -6.04
CA HIS A 23 4.74 5.18 -4.84
C HIS A 23 4.38 4.04 -3.89
N VAL A 24 5.31 3.10 -3.67
CA VAL A 24 5.13 1.99 -2.74
C VAL A 24 5.73 2.38 -1.39
N LEU A 25 4.91 2.42 -0.35
CA LEU A 25 5.33 2.82 0.99
C LEU A 25 5.46 1.59 1.90
N HIS A 26 6.66 1.35 2.43
CA HIS A 26 6.90 0.38 3.48
C HIS A 26 7.17 1.11 4.80
N VAL A 27 6.33 0.88 5.81
CA VAL A 27 6.46 1.51 7.13
C VAL A 27 6.84 0.44 8.15
N SER A 28 7.96 0.62 8.85
CA SER A 28 8.46 -0.31 9.87
C SER A 28 8.87 0.41 11.17
N TYR A 29 9.06 -0.34 12.24
CA TYR A 29 9.63 0.16 13.51
C TYR A 29 11.12 -0.18 13.62
N GLY A 30 11.88 0.02 12.53
CA GLY A 30 13.32 -0.25 12.48
C GLY A 30 13.70 -1.73 12.38
N GLN A 31 12.73 -2.59 12.08
CA GLN A 31 12.99 -4.01 11.79
C GLN A 31 13.30 -4.18 10.31
N ASP A 32 14.34 -4.97 10.01
CA ASP A 32 14.64 -5.41 8.65
C ASP A 32 13.54 -6.31 8.10
N LEU A 33 13.45 -6.37 6.78
CA LEU A 33 12.54 -7.29 6.12
C LEU A 33 12.97 -8.73 6.37
N THR A 34 12.02 -9.56 6.82
CA THR A 34 12.20 -11.02 6.81
C THR A 34 12.44 -11.52 5.38
N GLU A 35 13.09 -12.68 5.21
CA GLU A 35 13.28 -13.29 3.89
C GLU A 35 11.97 -13.41 3.08
N LYS A 36 10.87 -13.70 3.79
CA LYS A 36 9.54 -13.78 3.18
C LYS A 36 9.06 -12.42 2.70
N GLN A 37 9.33 -11.34 3.43
CA GLN A 37 9.00 -9.99 3.01
C GLN A 37 9.88 -9.55 1.83
N GLU A 38 11.17 -9.88 1.84
CA GLU A 38 12.06 -9.60 0.71
C GLU A 38 11.60 -10.30 -0.57
N LYS A 39 11.27 -11.59 -0.49
CA LYS A 39 10.67 -12.34 -1.61
C LYS A 39 9.38 -11.67 -2.13
N ASN A 40 8.56 -11.10 -1.23
CA ASN A 40 7.36 -10.37 -1.64
C ASN A 40 7.70 -9.01 -2.28
N LYS A 41 8.68 -8.26 -1.75
CA LYS A 41 9.15 -7.00 -2.33
C LYS A 41 9.63 -7.21 -3.76
N HIS A 42 10.50 -8.21 -3.96
CA HIS A 42 11.03 -8.54 -5.28
C HIS A 42 9.95 -8.98 -6.28
N LYS A 43 8.96 -9.74 -5.80
CA LYS A 43 7.78 -10.11 -6.59
C LYS A 43 6.97 -8.88 -7.00
N LEU A 44 6.80 -7.90 -6.09
CA LEU A 44 6.07 -6.66 -6.37
C LEU A 44 6.80 -5.80 -7.40
N GLU A 45 8.11 -5.65 -7.26
CA GLU A 45 8.99 -4.97 -8.23
C GLU A 45 8.84 -5.58 -9.63
N THR A 46 8.82 -6.92 -9.70
CA THR A 46 8.61 -7.63 -10.97
C THR A 46 7.26 -7.29 -11.61
N TYR A 47 6.18 -7.20 -10.82
CA TYR A 47 4.86 -6.84 -11.34
C TYR A 47 4.77 -5.38 -11.80
N PHE A 48 5.52 -4.48 -11.19
CA PHE A 48 5.53 -3.06 -11.54
C PHE A 48 6.65 -2.68 -12.50
N LYS A 49 7.44 -3.63 -13.01
CA LYS A 49 8.62 -3.38 -13.86
C LYS A 49 8.33 -2.51 -15.08
N THR A 50 7.13 -2.58 -15.65
CA THR A 50 6.72 -1.80 -16.83
C THR A 50 6.07 -0.45 -16.50
N ILE A 51 5.93 -0.12 -15.21
CA ILE A 51 5.28 1.08 -14.71
C ILE A 51 6.31 1.91 -13.94
N SER A 52 6.29 3.23 -14.09
CA SER A 52 7.14 4.09 -13.25
C SER A 52 6.77 3.88 -11.79
N ASN A 53 7.70 3.37 -11.00
CA ASN A 53 7.47 3.07 -9.59
C ASN A 53 8.68 3.46 -8.73
N ILE A 54 8.43 3.81 -7.47
CA ILE A 54 9.45 4.13 -6.47
C ILE A 54 9.04 3.50 -5.15
N PHE A 55 9.97 2.77 -4.53
CA PHE A 55 9.82 2.19 -3.21
C PHE A 55 10.40 3.13 -2.16
N HIS A 56 9.65 3.33 -1.09
CA HIS A 56 9.97 4.21 0.03
C HIS A 56 9.97 3.39 1.30
N GLU A 57 11.05 3.48 2.07
CA GLU A 57 11.15 2.87 3.39
C GLU A 57 11.08 3.97 4.44
N LEU A 58 10.10 3.85 5.33
CA LEU A 58 9.82 4.79 6.40
C LEU A 58 9.90 4.06 7.72
N SER A 59 10.73 4.54 8.63
CA SER A 59 10.87 3.97 9.97
C SER A 59 10.18 4.82 11.04
N ASN A 60 9.83 4.17 12.15
CA ASN A 60 9.46 4.78 13.43
C ASN A 60 8.25 5.73 13.40
N GLN A 61 7.20 5.35 12.66
CA GLN A 61 5.94 6.10 12.62
C GLN A 61 4.73 5.19 12.41
N ASP A 62 3.57 5.58 12.94
CA ASP A 62 2.30 4.91 12.60
C ASP A 62 1.98 5.13 11.12
N VAL A 63 1.35 4.13 10.50
CA VAL A 63 0.98 4.14 9.08
C VAL A 63 0.16 5.39 8.71
N SER A 64 -0.74 5.85 9.57
CA SER A 64 -1.58 7.03 9.31
C SER A 64 -0.76 8.32 9.24
N VAL A 65 0.21 8.45 10.16
CA VAL A 65 1.17 9.56 10.18
C VAL A 65 2.10 9.48 8.97
N ALA A 66 2.57 8.27 8.62
CA ALA A 66 3.41 8.03 7.46
C ALA A 66 2.74 8.47 6.16
N ILE A 67 1.49 8.08 5.95
CA ILE A 67 0.68 8.47 4.78
C ILE A 67 0.53 9.99 4.74
N SER A 68 0.13 10.61 5.85
CA SER A 68 -0.06 12.07 5.93
C SER A 68 1.22 12.84 5.61
N ASN A 69 2.33 12.43 6.22
CA ASN A 69 3.65 13.02 5.97
C ASN A 69 4.11 12.83 4.53
N PHE A 70 3.84 11.66 3.95
CA PHE A 70 4.21 11.36 2.57
C PHE A 70 3.42 12.20 1.58
N GLN A 71 2.12 12.41 1.82
CA GLN A 71 1.27 13.28 0.98
C GLN A 71 1.69 14.75 0.99
N MET A 72 2.32 15.24 2.07
CA MET A 72 2.89 16.59 2.08
C MET A 72 4.15 16.73 1.23
N LYS A 73 4.92 15.63 1.09
CA LYS A 73 6.20 15.61 0.35
C LYS A 73 6.04 15.24 -1.11
N ALA A 74 5.05 14.40 -1.43
CA ALA A 74 4.78 13.91 -2.77
C ALA A 74 3.32 14.21 -3.15
N ARG A 75 3.11 14.69 -4.38
CA ARG A 75 1.76 14.92 -4.91
C ARG A 75 1.10 13.57 -5.21
N ILE A 76 0.29 13.08 -4.27
CA ILE A 76 -0.47 11.83 -4.41
C ILE A 76 -1.91 12.16 -4.81
N ASN A 77 -2.44 11.44 -5.82
CA ASN A 77 -3.79 11.65 -6.34
C ASN A 77 -4.75 10.50 -6.04
N LEU A 78 -4.24 9.35 -5.59
CA LEU A 78 -5.00 8.17 -5.21
C LEU A 78 -4.23 7.42 -4.14
N LEU A 79 -4.87 7.15 -3.00
CA LEU A 79 -4.34 6.19 -2.03
C LEU A 79 -4.89 4.81 -2.37
N VAL A 80 -4.01 3.80 -2.40
CA VAL A 80 -4.43 2.39 -2.49
C VAL A 80 -3.90 1.63 -1.29
N MET A 81 -4.78 0.92 -0.58
CA MET A 81 -4.38 -0.02 0.47
C MET A 81 -4.86 -1.43 0.13
N MET A 82 -3.99 -2.41 0.37
CA MET A 82 -4.33 -3.83 0.26
C MET A 82 -4.45 -4.43 1.66
N ASN A 83 -5.59 -5.04 1.97
CA ASN A 83 -5.78 -5.69 3.26
C ASN A 83 -5.18 -7.12 3.26
N ASN A 84 -4.68 -7.58 4.40
CA ASN A 84 -4.32 -8.97 4.62
C ASN A 84 -5.24 -9.65 5.65
N LYS A 85 -5.60 -10.91 5.39
CA LYS A 85 -6.55 -11.73 6.17
C LYS A 85 -6.33 -11.71 7.69
N HIS A 86 -5.09 -11.62 8.18
CA HIS A 86 -4.83 -11.55 9.62
C HIS A 86 -5.43 -10.30 10.29
N SER A 87 -5.60 -9.19 9.55
CA SER A 87 -6.24 -7.96 10.05
C SER A 87 -7.73 -7.84 9.69
N PHE A 88 -8.28 -8.72 8.85
CA PHE A 88 -9.73 -8.69 8.54
C PHE A 88 -10.57 -9.27 9.70
N PHE A 89 -10.04 -10.27 10.43
CA PHE A 89 -10.70 -10.82 11.61
C PHE A 89 -10.38 -10.06 12.91
N GLU A 90 -9.39 -9.15 12.91
CA GLU A 90 -9.21 -8.07 13.91
C GLU A 90 -10.00 -6.80 13.51
N ASN A 91 -11.25 -7.00 13.08
CA ASN A 91 -12.03 -6.11 12.22
C ASN A 91 -12.26 -4.68 12.77
N VAL A 92 -12.14 -4.45 14.08
CA VAL A 92 -12.34 -3.13 14.70
C VAL A 92 -11.11 -2.23 14.51
N PHE A 93 -9.89 -2.73 14.76
CA PHE A 93 -8.68 -1.91 14.70
C PHE A 93 -8.33 -1.50 13.27
N PHE A 94 -8.52 -2.41 12.30
CA PHE A 94 -8.28 -2.10 10.90
C PHE A 94 -9.33 -1.11 10.36
N LYS A 95 -10.61 -1.29 10.71
CA LYS A 95 -11.67 -0.34 10.35
C LYS A 95 -11.48 1.02 11.01
N ALA A 96 -11.08 1.06 12.28
CA ALA A 96 -10.76 2.31 12.98
C ALA A 96 -9.58 3.04 12.31
N LYS A 97 -8.50 2.33 11.95
CA LYS A 97 -7.36 2.92 11.22
C LYS A 97 -7.75 3.39 9.81
N ILE A 98 -8.51 2.60 9.05
CA ILE A 98 -9.06 3.01 7.75
C ILE A 98 -9.90 4.28 7.93
N ASN A 99 -10.79 4.31 8.92
CA ASN A 99 -11.65 5.46 9.17
C ASN A 99 -10.81 6.69 9.51
N GLN A 100 -9.83 6.56 10.41
CA GLN A 100 -8.91 7.62 10.77
C GLN A 100 -8.14 8.15 9.55
N ILE A 101 -7.58 7.27 8.72
CA ILE A 101 -6.91 7.65 7.48
C ILE A 101 -7.91 8.38 6.57
N SER A 102 -9.05 7.77 6.27
CA SER A 102 -10.05 8.32 5.34
C SER A 102 -10.62 9.66 5.77
N PHE A 103 -10.74 9.91 7.08
CA PHE A 103 -11.24 11.17 7.62
C PHE A 103 -10.30 12.35 7.31
N HIS A 104 -8.99 12.08 7.17
CA HIS A 104 -7.98 13.08 6.86
C HIS A 104 -7.54 13.08 5.39
N LEU A 105 -8.09 12.19 4.56
CA LEU A 105 -7.74 12.12 3.14
C LEU A 105 -8.60 13.08 2.30
N ASN A 106 -7.92 13.96 1.57
CA ASN A 106 -8.53 14.82 0.55
C ASN A 106 -8.44 14.23 -0.86
N ILE A 107 -8.14 12.93 -0.97
CA ILE A 107 -7.97 12.22 -2.25
C ILE A 107 -8.78 10.93 -2.25
N PRO A 108 -9.17 10.42 -3.44
CA PRO A 108 -9.79 9.11 -3.56
C PRO A 108 -8.98 8.03 -2.84
N PHE A 109 -9.71 7.12 -2.20
CA PHE A 109 -9.13 6.00 -1.46
C PHE A 109 -9.70 4.67 -1.96
N LEU A 110 -8.84 3.82 -2.50
CA LEU A 110 -9.16 2.48 -2.98
C LEU A 110 -8.66 1.42 -1.99
N VAL A 111 -9.57 0.57 -1.53
CA VAL A 111 -9.22 -0.60 -0.69
C VAL A 111 -9.40 -1.87 -1.50
N ILE A 112 -8.32 -2.64 -1.66
CA ILE A 112 -8.34 -3.93 -2.34
C ILE A 112 -8.47 -5.04 -1.28
N PRO A 113 -9.57 -5.79 -1.26
CA PRO A 113 -9.77 -6.82 -0.26
C PRO A 113 -8.82 -8.01 -0.48
N SER A 114 -8.47 -8.69 0.62
CA SER A 114 -7.85 -10.02 0.53
C SER A 114 -8.88 -10.99 -0.05
N LYS A 115 -8.49 -11.85 -1.01
CA LYS A 115 -9.39 -12.91 -1.47
C LYS A 115 -9.84 -13.80 -0.29
N ASN A 116 -11.15 -13.99 -0.20
CA ASN A 116 -11.72 -15.15 0.48
C ASN A 116 -11.29 -16.40 -0.32
N LYS A 117 -10.77 -17.40 0.40
CA LYS A 117 -10.98 -18.77 -0.03
C LYS A 117 -12.40 -19.08 0.42
#